data_AF-A0A845DB70-F1
#
_entry.id   AF-A0A845DB70-F1
#
_cell.length_a   1.000
_cell.length_b   1.000
_cell.length_c   1.000
_cell.angle_alpha   90.00
_cell.angle_beta   90.00
_cell.angle_gamma   90.00
#
_symmetry.space_group_name_H-M   'P 1'
#
loop_
_entity.id
_entity.type
_entity.pdbx_description
1 polymer ?
#
loop_
_entity_poly.entity_id
_entity_poly.type
_entity_poly.pdbx_seq_one_letter_code
_entity_poly.pdbx_strand_id
1 'polypeptide(L)'
;MNRLYLTLPLAVLITFSLASCHPVALPPEQSTATAPSAPEATAPLVHASSFDATKYENVWVHAIEEVEHEGRSLLRVSYPFTEQESINARMEAVTQEFIDEWRLRATETEASYQEYKKESGTNPVTFITHYRQYFDVSIANENLIFFDIVRGFNTGGTGSSYVVGYIFDRRTGAELTISDLFVDDSYLERLSDLTREALLESIAKEELYSDPEWVQSGTLP
;
A
#
# COMPACT_ATOMS: atom_id res chain seq x y z
N MET A 1 4.69 0.65 47.08
CA MET A 1 4.22 -0.73 47.28
C MET A 1 4.05 -1.38 45.92
N ASN A 2 4.83 -2.42 45.68
CA ASN A 2 4.91 -3.19 44.44
C ASN A 2 3.60 -3.89 44.12
N ARG A 3 3.20 -3.90 42.85
CA ARG A 3 2.68 -5.10 42.18
C ARG A 3 3.23 -5.17 40.76
N LEU A 4 4.33 -5.92 40.65
CA LEU A 4 4.76 -6.64 39.46
C LEU A 4 3.86 -7.88 39.26
N TYR A 5 4.09 -8.54 38.12
CA TYR A 5 3.68 -9.89 37.70
C TYR A 5 2.41 -9.90 36.83
N LEU A 6 2.36 -10.57 35.68
CA LEU A 6 3.27 -11.53 35.06
C LEU A 6 2.92 -11.62 33.56
N THR A 7 3.91 -11.52 32.70
CA THR A 7 3.85 -11.94 31.30
C THR A 7 3.89 -13.47 31.23
N LEU A 8 3.08 -14.08 30.36
CA LEU A 8 3.18 -15.50 30.03
C LEU A 8 2.83 -15.68 28.54
N PRO A 9 3.78 -16.10 27.69
CA PRO A 9 3.52 -16.44 26.30
C PRO A 9 3.00 -17.88 26.21
N LEU A 10 1.87 -18.06 25.52
CA LEU A 10 1.30 -19.38 25.26
C LEU A 10 2.04 -20.02 24.07
N ALA A 11 2.95 -20.93 24.39
CA ALA A 11 3.55 -21.85 23.43
C ALA A 11 2.50 -22.87 22.98
N VAL A 12 2.19 -22.91 21.68
CA VAL A 12 1.38 -23.99 21.09
C VAL A 12 2.32 -25.08 20.59
N LEU A 13 2.16 -26.24 21.19
CA LEU A 13 2.90 -27.48 20.97
C LEU A 13 2.48 -28.11 19.64
N ILE A 14 3.45 -28.40 18.78
CA ILE A 14 3.29 -29.21 17.57
C ILE A 14 3.18 -30.68 17.99
N THR A 15 2.04 -31.33 17.69
CA THR A 15 1.93 -32.80 17.75
C THR A 15 1.97 -33.38 16.35
N PHE A 16 3.11 -33.98 16.00
CA PHE A 16 3.24 -34.94 14.92
C PHE A 16 2.38 -36.18 15.22
N SER A 17 1.52 -36.57 14.30
CA SER A 17 0.92 -37.91 14.29
C SER A 17 1.29 -38.60 12.99
N LEU A 18 2.31 -39.45 13.08
CA LEU A 18 2.68 -40.43 12.05
C LEU A 18 1.65 -41.55 12.06
N ALA A 19 1.00 -41.80 10.93
CA ALA A 19 0.31 -43.05 10.66
C ALA A 19 0.78 -43.58 9.30
N SER A 20 1.63 -44.59 9.37
CA SER A 20 2.16 -45.37 8.26
C SER A 20 1.19 -46.51 7.94
N CYS A 21 0.82 -46.70 6.67
CA CYS A 21 0.41 -48.01 6.15
C CYS A 21 0.92 -48.18 4.71
N HIS A 22 1.34 -49.40 4.42
CA HIS A 22 2.32 -49.86 3.42
C HIS A 22 1.79 -50.01 1.97
N PRO A 23 2.64 -50.32 0.98
CA PRO A 23 2.46 -50.00 -0.44
C PRO A 23 1.71 -51.09 -1.21
N VAL A 24 1.08 -50.72 -2.32
CA VAL A 24 0.61 -51.67 -3.35
C VAL A 24 1.26 -51.31 -4.68
N ALA A 25 1.99 -52.29 -5.22
CA ALA A 25 2.64 -52.23 -6.53
C ALA A 25 1.64 -52.49 -7.67
N LEU A 26 1.85 -51.78 -8.78
CA LEU A 26 1.13 -51.84 -10.06
C LEU A 26 1.37 -53.18 -10.81
N PRO A 27 0.54 -53.46 -11.83
CA PRO A 27 1.12 -53.77 -13.15
C PRO A 27 0.53 -52.93 -14.30
N PRO A 28 1.19 -52.93 -15.47
CA PRO A 28 1.08 -51.90 -16.49
C PRO A 28 0.09 -52.26 -17.61
N GLU A 29 -0.48 -51.26 -18.28
CA GLU A 29 -0.85 -51.39 -19.68
C GLU A 29 -0.88 -50.02 -20.38
N GLN A 30 -0.17 -49.96 -21.51
CA GLN A 30 -0.12 -48.84 -22.44
C GLN A 30 -1.47 -48.71 -23.17
N SER A 31 -2.03 -47.50 -23.28
CA SER A 31 -2.69 -47.12 -24.53
C SER A 31 -2.90 -45.62 -24.62
N THR A 32 -2.45 -45.09 -25.75
CA THR A 32 -2.62 -43.74 -26.28
C THR A 32 -4.07 -43.26 -26.27
N ALA A 33 -4.35 -42.11 -25.65
CA ALA A 33 -5.51 -41.29 -25.99
C ALA A 33 -5.23 -39.81 -25.71
N THR A 34 -5.28 -39.05 -26.81
CA THR A 34 -5.21 -37.61 -27.02
C THR A 34 -5.70 -36.76 -25.85
N ALA A 35 -4.83 -35.87 -25.34
CA ALA A 35 -5.22 -34.80 -24.44
C ALA A 35 -6.16 -33.81 -25.16
N PRO A 36 -7.33 -33.47 -24.60
CA PRO A 36 -8.07 -32.31 -25.08
C PRO A 36 -7.31 -31.07 -24.63
N SER A 37 -6.84 -30.27 -25.59
CA SER A 37 -6.35 -28.91 -25.32
C SER A 37 -7.46 -28.14 -24.62
N ALA A 38 -7.25 -27.81 -23.35
CA ALA A 38 -8.08 -26.83 -22.67
C ALA A 38 -8.01 -25.52 -23.45
N PRO A 39 -9.12 -24.79 -23.65
CA PRO A 39 -9.04 -23.44 -24.17
C PRO A 39 -8.27 -22.62 -23.15
N GLU A 40 -7.16 -22.05 -23.57
CA GLU A 40 -6.40 -21.07 -22.82
C GLU A 40 -7.34 -19.90 -22.55
N ALA A 41 -7.90 -19.85 -21.34
CA ALA A 41 -8.70 -18.73 -20.90
C ALA A 41 -7.74 -17.54 -20.83
N THR A 42 -7.71 -16.75 -21.90
CA THR A 42 -7.01 -15.47 -21.91
C THR A 42 -7.64 -14.63 -20.82
N ALA A 43 -6.97 -14.54 -19.67
CA ALA A 43 -7.39 -13.65 -18.60
C ALA A 43 -7.48 -12.24 -19.20
N PRO A 44 -8.60 -11.52 -19.01
CA PRO A 44 -8.70 -10.15 -19.48
C PRO A 44 -7.54 -9.35 -18.87
N LEU A 45 -6.88 -8.53 -19.70
CA LEU A 45 -5.88 -7.56 -19.27
C LEU A 45 -6.48 -6.69 -18.16
N VAL A 46 -6.06 -6.92 -16.91
CA VAL A 46 -6.60 -6.26 -15.71
C VAL A 46 -6.20 -4.77 -15.64
N HIS A 47 -5.36 -4.29 -16.57
CA HIS A 47 -4.88 -2.92 -16.62
C HIS A 47 -5.23 -2.22 -17.93
N ALA A 48 -6.53 -2.09 -18.22
CA ALA A 48 -7.00 -0.96 -19.00
C ALA A 48 -7.16 0.22 -18.04
N SER A 49 -6.17 1.13 -18.01
CA SER A 49 -6.25 2.37 -17.24
C SER A 49 -7.24 3.32 -17.93
N SER A 50 -8.53 2.99 -17.85
CA SER A 50 -9.62 3.87 -18.22
C SER A 50 -10.10 4.59 -16.97
N PHE A 51 -10.26 5.92 -17.05
CA PHE A 51 -10.89 6.69 -15.99
C PHE A 51 -12.33 6.20 -15.79
N ASP A 52 -12.56 5.43 -14.73
CA ASP A 52 -13.88 5.06 -14.29
C ASP A 52 -14.40 6.12 -13.31
N ALA A 53 -15.23 7.02 -13.83
CA ALA A 53 -15.84 8.09 -13.02
C ALA A 53 -16.73 7.53 -11.90
N THR A 54 -17.25 6.32 -12.05
CA THR A 54 -18.18 5.71 -11.09
C THR A 54 -17.48 5.23 -9.82
N LYS A 55 -16.14 5.11 -9.84
CA LYS A 55 -15.36 4.66 -8.69
C LYS A 55 -15.48 5.56 -7.45
N TYR A 56 -15.88 6.82 -7.62
CA TYR A 56 -16.11 7.77 -6.51
C TYR A 56 -17.58 7.86 -6.08
N GLU A 57 -18.47 7.03 -6.60
CA GLU A 57 -19.88 7.06 -6.21
C GLU A 57 -20.06 6.77 -4.71
N ASN A 58 -20.77 7.66 -4.01
CA ASN A 58 -20.97 7.65 -2.56
C ASN A 58 -19.66 7.73 -1.75
N VAL A 59 -18.64 8.39 -2.34
CA VAL A 59 -17.41 8.79 -1.67
C VAL A 59 -17.31 10.31 -1.71
N TRP A 60 -17.31 10.92 -0.52
CA TRP A 60 -17.09 12.34 -0.30
C TRP A 60 -15.68 12.59 0.25
N VAL A 61 -15.31 13.87 0.32
CA VAL A 61 -13.96 14.28 0.73
C VAL A 61 -14.05 15.21 1.93
N HIS A 62 -13.30 14.87 2.98
CA HIS A 62 -12.92 15.85 3.98
C HIS A 62 -11.55 16.42 3.63
N ALA A 63 -11.40 17.73 3.80
CA ALA A 63 -10.16 18.45 3.55
C ALA A 63 -9.82 19.35 4.74
N ILE A 64 -8.56 19.31 5.15
CA ILE A 64 -7.99 20.09 6.25
C ILE A 64 -6.73 20.78 5.72
N GLU A 65 -6.63 22.09 5.96
CA GLU A 65 -5.42 22.86 5.74
C GLU A 65 -5.07 23.59 7.04
N GLU A 66 -3.85 23.37 7.55
CA GLU A 66 -3.30 24.09 8.70
C GLU A 66 -1.98 24.74 8.31
N VAL A 67 -1.77 25.99 8.74
CA VAL A 67 -0.55 26.76 8.48
C VAL A 67 -0.08 27.38 9.78
N GLU A 68 1.16 27.08 10.17
CA GLU A 68 1.77 27.54 11.40
C GLU A 68 3.16 28.15 11.15
N HIS A 69 3.70 28.82 12.17
CA HIS A 69 5.06 29.36 12.20
C HIS A 69 5.40 30.20 10.96
N GLU A 70 4.54 31.18 10.64
CA GLU A 70 4.72 32.09 9.49
C GLU A 70 4.84 31.36 8.14
N GLY A 71 4.23 30.18 8.02
CA GLY A 71 4.23 29.37 6.79
C GLY A 71 5.37 28.37 6.70
N ARG A 72 6.22 28.24 7.73
CA ARG A 72 7.23 27.17 7.79
C ARG A 72 6.61 25.79 8.02
N SER A 73 5.46 25.73 8.68
CA SER A 73 4.73 24.50 8.91
C SER A 73 3.43 24.52 8.13
N LEU A 74 3.25 23.55 7.24
CA LEU A 74 2.09 23.42 6.37
C LEU A 74 1.56 21.99 6.44
N LEU A 75 0.27 21.84 6.73
CA LEU A 75 -0.47 20.59 6.65
C LEU A 75 -1.55 20.72 5.59
N ARG A 76 -1.60 19.78 4.65
CA ARG A 76 -2.70 19.64 3.69
C ARG A 76 -3.15 18.22 3.63
N VAL A 77 -4.35 17.95 4.10
CA VAL A 77 -4.86 16.58 4.22
C VAL A 77 -6.21 16.51 3.54
N SER A 78 -6.38 15.52 2.67
CA SER A 78 -7.70 15.06 2.28
C SER A 78 -7.84 13.56 2.51
N TYR A 79 -9.04 13.13 2.90
CA TYR A 79 -9.36 11.73 3.17
C TYR A 79 -10.83 11.42 2.81
N PRO A 80 -11.14 10.15 2.49
CA PRO A 80 -12.47 9.76 2.05
C PRO A 80 -13.47 9.72 3.19
N PHE A 81 -14.71 10.02 2.87
CA PHE A 81 -15.88 9.81 3.70
C PHE A 81 -16.93 9.05 2.89
N THR A 82 -17.63 8.12 3.52
CA THR A 82 -18.60 7.21 2.90
C THR A 82 -19.89 7.16 3.72
N GLU A 83 -20.87 6.40 3.29
CA GLU A 83 -22.07 6.14 4.10
C GLU A 83 -21.81 5.17 5.28
N GLN A 84 -20.69 4.45 5.26
CA GLN A 84 -20.34 3.47 6.29
C GLN A 84 -19.52 4.07 7.42
N GLU A 85 -20.11 4.10 8.62
CA GLU A 85 -19.50 4.73 9.80
C GLU A 85 -18.17 4.09 10.22
N SER A 86 -18.03 2.76 10.12
CA SER A 86 -16.79 2.08 10.50
C SER A 86 -15.63 2.40 9.55
N ILE A 87 -15.91 2.52 8.24
CA ILE A 87 -14.94 2.95 7.25
C ILE A 87 -14.50 4.39 7.57
N ASN A 88 -15.46 5.27 7.85
CA ASN A 88 -15.19 6.67 8.17
C ASN A 88 -14.34 6.81 9.44
N ALA A 89 -14.70 6.09 10.51
CA ALA A 89 -13.95 6.10 11.77
C ALA A 89 -12.51 5.59 11.56
N ARG A 90 -12.31 4.59 10.70
CA ARG A 90 -10.98 4.10 10.36
C ARG A 90 -10.18 5.12 9.56
N MET A 91 -10.77 5.73 8.54
CA MET A 91 -10.13 6.76 7.71
C MET A 91 -9.79 8.02 8.50
N GLU A 92 -10.65 8.41 9.45
CA GLU A 92 -10.40 9.49 10.40
C GLU A 92 -9.23 9.13 11.32
N ALA A 93 -9.23 7.95 11.94
CA ALA A 93 -8.16 7.51 12.84
C ALA A 93 -6.78 7.50 12.16
N VAL A 94 -6.66 6.87 10.97
CA VAL A 94 -5.37 6.83 10.25
C VAL A 94 -4.93 8.23 9.82
N THR A 95 -5.88 9.11 9.49
CA THR A 95 -5.58 10.50 9.13
C THR A 95 -5.11 11.27 10.35
N GLN A 96 -5.74 11.08 11.51
CA GLN A 96 -5.36 11.76 12.75
C GLN A 96 -3.95 11.39 13.18
N GLU A 97 -3.53 10.12 13.01
CA GLU A 97 -2.14 9.70 13.26
C GLU A 97 -1.14 10.53 12.43
N PHE A 98 -1.44 10.80 11.15
CA PHE A 98 -0.58 11.60 10.27
C PHE A 98 -0.57 13.09 10.67
N ILE A 99 -1.71 13.62 11.10
CA ILE A 99 -1.81 15.00 11.61
C ILE A 99 -1.02 15.16 12.91
N ASP A 100 -1.11 14.20 13.83
CA ASP A 100 -0.40 14.25 15.11
C ASP A 100 1.12 14.14 14.92
N GLU A 101 1.56 13.31 13.96
CA GLU A 101 2.97 13.28 13.55
C GLU A 101 3.42 14.66 13.05
N TRP A 102 2.64 15.31 12.17
CA TRP A 102 2.95 16.65 11.69
C TRP A 102 3.07 17.67 12.84
N ARG A 103 2.12 17.68 13.78
CA ARG A 103 2.15 18.60 14.94
C ARG A 103 3.41 18.44 15.78
N LEU A 104 3.80 17.19 16.03
CA LEU A 104 5.04 16.87 16.73
C LEU A 104 6.26 17.43 15.98
N ARG A 105 6.36 17.14 14.67
CA ARG A 105 7.50 17.58 13.85
C ARG A 105 7.56 19.09 13.65
N ALA A 106 6.41 19.75 13.51
CA ALA A 106 6.33 21.21 13.41
C ALA A 106 6.89 21.86 14.67
N THR A 107 6.51 21.34 15.85
CA THR A 107 7.01 21.83 17.14
C THR A 107 8.52 21.61 17.29
N GLU A 108 9.03 20.42 16.98
CA GLU A 108 10.47 20.10 17.05
C GLU A 108 11.31 20.97 16.11
N THR A 109 10.81 21.18 14.88
CA THR A 109 11.50 21.97 13.85
C THR A 109 11.51 23.45 14.22
N GLU A 110 10.40 23.99 14.74
CA GLU A 110 10.33 25.38 15.17
C GLU A 110 11.23 25.64 16.39
N ALA A 111 11.30 24.72 17.35
CA ALA A 111 12.24 24.85 18.47
C ALA A 111 13.70 24.94 17.98
N SER A 112 14.06 24.11 17.00
CA SER A 112 15.39 24.12 16.39
C SER A 112 15.66 25.41 15.60
N TYR A 113 14.64 25.92 14.88
CA TYR A 113 14.71 27.20 14.17
C TYR A 113 14.96 28.37 15.13
N GLN A 114 14.24 28.42 16.25
CA GLN A 114 14.37 29.51 17.23
C GLN A 114 15.76 29.52 17.89
N GLU A 115 16.31 28.35 18.23
CA GLU A 115 17.67 28.29 18.78
C GLU A 115 18.71 28.72 17.71
N TYR A 116 18.58 28.23 16.48
CA TYR A 116 19.47 28.65 15.39
C TYR A 116 19.40 30.17 15.12
N LYS A 117 18.21 30.75 15.14
CA LYS A 117 18.00 32.19 14.96
C LYS A 117 18.67 32.99 16.06
N LYS A 118 18.61 32.52 17.31
CA LYS A 118 19.27 33.14 18.45
C LYS A 118 20.79 33.08 18.35
N GLU A 119 21.35 31.97 17.87
CA GLU A 119 22.80 31.80 17.72
C GLU A 119 23.38 32.54 16.50
N SER A 120 22.68 32.49 15.36
CA SER A 120 23.19 33.00 14.08
C SER A 120 22.69 34.40 13.72
N GLY A 121 21.56 34.83 14.27
CA GLY A 121 20.86 36.06 13.87
C GLY A 121 20.20 35.98 12.47
N THR A 122 20.17 34.80 11.84
CA THR A 122 19.66 34.62 10.47
C THR A 122 18.34 33.85 10.44
N ASN A 123 17.58 34.01 9.34
CA ASN A 123 16.32 33.31 9.10
C ASN A 123 16.51 32.26 7.98
N PRO A 124 16.89 31.02 8.32
CA PRO A 124 17.08 29.98 7.32
C PRO A 124 15.75 29.48 6.75
N VAL A 125 15.71 29.24 5.44
CA VAL A 125 14.55 28.67 4.74
C VAL A 125 14.48 27.14 4.89
N THR A 126 15.53 26.51 5.41
CA THR A 126 15.63 25.05 5.53
C THR A 126 14.78 24.48 6.66
N PHE A 127 14.32 25.28 7.62
CA PHE A 127 13.48 24.81 8.72
C PHE A 127 12.01 24.89 8.30
N ILE A 128 11.56 23.84 7.63
CA ILE A 128 10.16 23.69 7.20
C ILE A 128 9.61 22.35 7.70
N THR A 129 8.29 22.24 7.79
CA THR A 129 7.58 20.97 8.05
C THR A 129 6.32 20.96 7.22
N HIS A 130 6.41 20.38 6.02
CA HIS A 130 5.31 20.30 5.07
C HIS A 130 4.81 18.86 4.99
N TYR A 131 3.56 18.62 5.38
CA TYR A 131 2.90 17.32 5.29
C TYR A 131 1.73 17.43 4.32
N ARG A 132 1.63 16.46 3.41
CA ARG A 132 0.53 16.35 2.45
C ARG A 132 -0.03 14.94 2.46
N GLN A 133 -1.35 14.82 2.61
CA GLN A 133 -2.09 13.59 2.38
C GLN A 133 -3.19 13.86 1.36
N TYR A 134 -3.38 12.93 0.44
CA TYR A 134 -4.59 12.82 -0.36
C TYR A 134 -4.95 11.36 -0.53
N PHE A 135 -6.10 11.08 -1.14
CA PHE A 135 -6.49 9.72 -1.45
C PHE A 135 -6.90 9.57 -2.92
N ASP A 136 -6.84 8.33 -3.40
CA ASP A 136 -7.55 7.88 -4.59
C ASP A 136 -8.42 6.65 -4.23
N VAL A 137 -9.40 6.37 -5.07
CA VAL A 137 -10.18 5.13 -5.03
C VAL A 137 -9.66 4.23 -6.14
N SER A 138 -9.03 3.11 -5.80
CA SER A 138 -8.50 2.17 -6.79
C SER A 138 -9.61 1.29 -7.35
N ILE A 139 -10.51 0.82 -6.48
CA ILE A 139 -11.65 -0.04 -6.81
C ILE A 139 -12.84 0.35 -5.93
N ALA A 140 -14.03 0.49 -6.51
CA ALA A 140 -15.27 0.54 -5.76
C ALA A 140 -16.37 -0.23 -6.51
N ASN A 141 -16.98 -1.20 -5.86
CA ASN A 141 -18.15 -1.92 -6.35
C ASN A 141 -19.14 -2.16 -5.19
N GLU A 142 -20.15 -3.01 -5.40
CA GLU A 142 -21.18 -3.29 -4.39
C GLU A 142 -20.63 -4.01 -3.14
N ASN A 143 -19.52 -4.75 -3.28
CA ASN A 143 -18.97 -5.61 -2.23
C ASN A 143 -17.72 -5.00 -1.58
N LEU A 144 -16.89 -4.29 -2.34
CA LEU A 144 -15.58 -3.83 -1.91
C LEU A 144 -15.36 -2.37 -2.26
N ILE A 145 -14.60 -1.69 -1.41
CA ILE A 145 -14.00 -0.41 -1.71
C ILE A 145 -12.54 -0.41 -1.28
N PHE A 146 -11.67 0.11 -2.14
CA PHE A 146 -10.22 0.18 -1.93
C PHE A 146 -9.77 1.63 -2.07
N PHE A 147 -9.26 2.19 -0.96
CA PHE A 147 -8.63 3.50 -0.90
C PHE A 147 -7.10 3.40 -0.91
N ASP A 148 -6.47 4.18 -1.77
CA ASP A 148 -5.04 4.47 -1.73
C ASP A 148 -4.82 5.79 -1.01
N ILE A 149 -4.21 5.76 0.18
CA ILE A 149 -3.83 6.96 0.92
C ILE A 149 -2.39 7.32 0.54
N VAL A 150 -2.23 8.43 -0.17
CA VAL A 150 -0.92 8.92 -0.62
C VAL A 150 -0.45 10.01 0.34
N ARG A 151 0.72 9.79 0.94
CA ARG A 151 1.33 10.71 1.90
C ARG A 151 2.68 11.19 1.38
N GLY A 152 2.95 12.46 1.60
CA GLY A 152 4.23 13.09 1.34
C GLY A 152 4.61 14.01 2.47
N PHE A 153 5.88 14.03 2.84
CA PHE A 153 6.40 14.95 3.85
C PHE A 153 7.77 15.51 3.45
N ASN A 154 8.05 16.74 3.88
CA ASN A 154 9.32 17.43 3.67
C ASN A 154 9.68 18.27 4.90
N THR A 155 10.88 18.08 5.43
CA THR A 155 11.39 18.76 6.64
C THR A 155 12.71 19.52 6.41
N GLY A 156 12.93 20.09 5.22
CA GLY A 156 14.12 20.92 4.95
C GLY A 156 15.19 20.31 4.05
N GLY A 157 14.82 19.29 3.29
CA GLY A 157 15.73 18.57 2.38
C GLY A 157 14.93 17.82 1.31
N THR A 158 15.37 16.61 0.96
CA THR A 158 14.60 15.73 0.08
C THR A 158 13.38 15.20 0.82
N GLY A 159 12.19 15.48 0.31
CA GLY A 159 10.95 14.91 0.83
C GLY A 159 10.83 13.41 0.55
N SER A 160 9.96 12.74 1.27
CA SER A 160 9.60 11.35 1.00
C SER A 160 8.11 11.24 0.71
N SER A 161 7.73 10.27 -0.11
CA SER A 161 6.33 9.93 -0.37
C SER A 161 6.12 8.43 -0.30
N TYR A 162 4.97 8.03 0.22
CA TYR A 162 4.56 6.63 0.29
C TYR A 162 3.05 6.52 0.10
N VAL A 163 2.60 5.32 -0.27
CA VAL A 163 1.18 5.00 -0.47
C VAL A 163 0.83 3.85 0.46
N VAL A 164 -0.30 3.96 1.14
CA VAL A 164 -0.86 2.89 1.98
C VAL A 164 -2.25 2.57 1.48
N GLY A 165 -2.47 1.30 1.17
CA GLY A 165 -3.76 0.81 0.70
C GLY A 165 -4.64 0.29 1.83
N TYR A 166 -5.94 0.62 1.78
CA TYR A 166 -6.95 0.12 2.71
C TYR A 166 -8.13 -0.45 1.95
N ILE A 167 -8.42 -1.74 2.17
CA ILE A 167 -9.51 -2.47 1.53
C ILE A 167 -10.62 -2.67 2.55
N PHE A 168 -11.87 -2.44 2.16
CA PHE A 168 -13.03 -2.64 3.01
C PHE A 168 -14.11 -3.45 2.32
N ASP A 169 -14.77 -4.33 3.06
CA ASP A 169 -16.08 -4.84 2.70
C ASP A 169 -17.11 -3.71 2.82
N ARG A 170 -17.76 -3.35 1.71
CA ARG A 170 -18.64 -2.19 1.63
C ARG A 170 -19.98 -2.38 2.35
N ARG A 171 -20.40 -3.64 2.58
CA ARG A 171 -21.67 -3.95 3.26
C ARG A 171 -21.53 -3.88 4.77
N THR A 172 -20.44 -4.44 5.28
CA THR A 172 -20.19 -4.57 6.72
C THR A 172 -19.29 -3.45 7.25
N GLY A 173 -18.53 -2.81 6.37
CA GLY A 173 -17.52 -1.81 6.70
C GLY A 173 -16.30 -2.40 7.42
N ALA A 174 -16.10 -3.72 7.33
CA ALA A 174 -14.93 -4.40 7.87
C ALA A 174 -13.70 -4.14 7.00
N GLU A 175 -12.58 -3.79 7.63
CA GLU A 175 -11.28 -3.70 6.96
C GLU A 175 -10.80 -5.11 6.61
N LEU A 176 -10.37 -5.29 5.37
CA LEU A 176 -9.80 -6.52 4.85
C LEU A 176 -8.30 -6.34 4.68
N THR A 177 -7.55 -7.31 5.16
CA THR A 177 -6.12 -7.44 4.92
C THR A 177 -5.88 -8.28 3.68
N ILE A 178 -4.66 -8.22 3.11
CA ILE A 178 -4.30 -9.05 1.96
C ILE A 178 -4.49 -10.54 2.27
N SER A 179 -4.15 -10.99 3.50
CA SER A 179 -4.34 -12.38 3.92
C SER A 179 -5.80 -12.83 3.90
N ASP A 180 -6.76 -11.93 4.14
CA ASP A 180 -8.20 -12.26 4.10
C ASP A 180 -8.69 -12.58 2.68
N LEU A 181 -7.91 -12.22 1.66
CA LEU A 181 -8.22 -12.48 0.24
C LEU A 181 -7.76 -13.88 -0.21
N PHE A 182 -7.01 -14.61 0.61
CA PHE A 182 -6.43 -15.91 0.28
C PHE A 182 -6.74 -16.95 1.36
N VAL A 183 -6.72 -18.23 0.96
CA VAL A 183 -7.04 -19.35 1.87
C VAL A 183 -5.87 -19.65 2.82
N ASP A 184 -4.64 -19.52 2.33
CA ASP A 184 -3.40 -19.80 3.04
C ASP A 184 -2.25 -18.96 2.46
N ASP A 185 -1.10 -18.95 3.14
CA ASP A 185 0.07 -18.11 2.84
C ASP A 185 0.79 -18.44 1.52
N SER A 186 0.39 -19.46 0.77
CA SER A 186 1.00 -19.79 -0.53
C SER A 186 0.92 -18.64 -1.55
N TYR A 187 0.00 -17.70 -1.34
CA TYR A 187 -0.10 -16.48 -2.15
C TYR A 187 1.19 -15.64 -2.10
N LEU A 188 1.96 -15.68 -1.00
CA LEU A 188 3.19 -14.89 -0.86
C LEU A 188 4.27 -15.33 -1.84
N GLU A 189 4.48 -16.63 -1.97
CA GLU A 189 5.44 -17.19 -2.93
C GLU A 189 5.00 -16.86 -4.36
N ARG A 190 3.71 -17.10 -4.66
CA ARG A 190 3.17 -16.80 -5.99
C ARG A 190 3.27 -15.32 -6.36
N LEU A 191 2.97 -14.41 -5.43
CA LEU A 191 3.10 -12.97 -5.65
C LEU A 191 4.57 -12.57 -5.85
N SER A 192 5.50 -13.15 -5.07
CA SER A 192 6.94 -12.93 -5.26
C SER A 192 7.38 -13.32 -6.67
N ASP A 193 6.98 -14.50 -7.14
CA ASP A 193 7.37 -14.99 -8.46
C ASP A 193 6.80 -14.11 -9.58
N LEU A 194 5.50 -13.79 -9.52
CA LEU A 194 4.86 -12.89 -10.48
C LEU A 194 5.53 -11.50 -10.51
N THR A 195 5.94 -10.98 -9.34
CA THR A 195 6.63 -9.69 -9.27
C THR A 195 8.02 -9.76 -9.90
N ARG A 196 8.75 -10.88 -9.73
CA ARG A 196 10.04 -11.10 -10.37
C ARG A 196 9.90 -11.23 -11.88
N GLU A 197 8.90 -11.97 -12.36
CA GLU A 197 8.60 -12.10 -13.78
C GLU A 197 8.29 -10.73 -14.40
N ALA A 198 7.41 -9.95 -13.77
CA ALA A 198 7.06 -8.60 -14.23
C ALA A 198 8.27 -7.64 -14.22
N LEU A 199 9.13 -7.74 -13.20
CA LEU A 199 10.36 -6.94 -13.13
C LEU A 199 11.32 -7.29 -14.27
N LEU A 200 11.53 -8.59 -14.54
CA LEU A 200 12.38 -9.03 -15.65
C LEU A 200 11.83 -8.56 -17.00
N GLU A 201 10.52 -8.61 -17.20
CA GLU A 201 9.86 -8.08 -18.39
C GLU A 201 10.06 -6.55 -18.52
N SER A 202 9.94 -5.82 -17.41
CA SER A 202 10.18 -4.37 -17.39
C SER A 202 11.61 -4.01 -17.73
N ILE A 203 12.59 -4.74 -17.19
CA ILE A 203 14.02 -4.55 -17.49
C ILE A 203 14.28 -4.83 -18.97
N ALA A 204 13.79 -5.95 -19.50
CA ALA A 204 13.97 -6.29 -20.91
C ALA A 204 13.36 -5.24 -21.86
N LYS A 205 12.21 -4.68 -21.49
CA LYS A 205 11.59 -3.55 -22.22
C LYS A 205 12.46 -2.30 -22.15
N GLU A 206 12.92 -1.92 -20.96
CA GLU A 206 13.78 -0.74 -20.78
C GLU A 206 15.10 -0.86 -21.54
N GLU A 207 15.73 -2.04 -21.54
CA GLU A 207 16.93 -2.33 -22.32
C GLU A 207 16.68 -2.20 -23.83
N LEU A 208 15.55 -2.71 -24.34
CA LEU A 208 15.15 -2.57 -25.74
C LEU A 208 14.91 -1.10 -26.14
N TYR A 209 14.26 -0.31 -25.28
CA TYR A 209 14.03 1.12 -25.52
C TYR A 209 15.30 1.97 -25.34
N SER A 210 16.32 1.45 -24.65
CA SER A 210 17.61 2.11 -24.42
C SER A 210 18.69 1.70 -25.42
N ASP A 211 18.36 0.83 -26.39
CA ASP A 211 19.28 0.40 -27.45
C ASP A 211 19.71 1.62 -28.31
N PRO A 212 21.03 1.87 -28.46
CA PRO A 212 21.55 2.96 -29.26
C PRO A 212 21.02 3.03 -30.69
N GLU A 213 20.67 1.89 -31.32
CA GLU A 213 20.16 1.86 -32.70
C GLU A 213 18.74 2.47 -32.79
N TRP A 214 17.88 2.20 -31.81
CA TRP A 214 16.53 2.79 -31.74
C TRP A 214 16.57 4.25 -31.30
N VAL A 215 17.42 4.58 -30.32
CA VAL A 215 17.60 5.94 -29.81
C VAL A 215 18.17 6.88 -30.88
N GLN A 216 19.09 6.41 -31.73
CA GLN A 216 19.65 7.22 -32.83
C GLN A 216 18.73 7.32 -34.04
N SER A 217 17.91 6.30 -34.32
CA SER A 217 16.98 6.33 -35.45
C SER A 217 15.72 7.18 -35.19
N GLY A 218 15.40 7.46 -33.92
CA GLY A 218 14.20 8.22 -33.53
C GLY A 218 12.90 7.44 -33.74
N THR A 219 13.00 6.13 -34.00
CA THR A 219 11.89 5.21 -34.18
C THR A 219 11.87 4.27 -32.97
N LEU A 220 10.71 4.18 -32.30
CA LEU A 220 10.50 3.15 -31.28
C LEU A 220 10.56 1.76 -31.94
N PRO A 221 10.97 0.71 -31.21
CA PRO A 221 10.89 -0.67 -31.68
C PRO A 221 9.46 -1.08 -32.09
#